data_AF-A0A428H1F3-F1
#
_entry.id   AF-A0A428H1F3-F1
#
_cell.length_a   1.000
_cell.length_b   1.000
_cell.length_c   1.000
_cell.angle_alpha   90.00
_cell.angle_beta   90.00
_cell.angle_gamma   90.00
#
_symmetry.space_group_name_H-M   'P 1'
#
loop_
_entity.id
_entity.type
_entity.pdbx_description
1 polymer ?
#
loop_
_entity_poly.entity_id
_entity_poly.type
_entity_poly.pdbx_seq_one_letter_code
_entity_poly.pdbx_strand_id
1 'polypeptide(L)'
;MEVEIEQYCLELQALGWSQAALDTVFLTEIASLLYESDRQSLFEEALIFGSPLFQKLWSFECRAVQPQQAEKLLELAMFYMDMPDELRGEAAEIDKLLSRMHPDLSPHASFWHQFSQTIRQAFSPADFIADSGNQRLKGQLHQFRYLISSQQAQWVRQHFRKPGMTDGQALVAYFQAYPDLDCQLWESSRLHNKAFVSKGKVIYPDQQPYQANIKILHRFHTEFILDREGRFLNVLDPESSSQNGLVNGASFNYGKKPSFFNHSSHYYYDVKSPAQWDPQFRRLAIRNGGQAFKAPQNNRGLAGYHTAKSCYAIAGKSAKSQVDAQVKNFEKSLVEKLKGKDYLKYLWNKVKNKYLRL
;
A
#
# COMPACT_ATOMS: atom_id res chain seq x y z
N MET A 1 -36.46 -18.10 5.55
CA MET A 1 -35.99 -17.47 4.29
C MET A 1 -36.33 -15.99 4.25
N GLU A 2 -37.59 -15.55 4.05
CA GLU A 2 -37.89 -14.10 3.97
C GLU A 2 -37.51 -13.34 5.26
N VAL A 3 -37.91 -13.85 6.43
CA VAL A 3 -37.57 -13.25 7.74
C VAL A 3 -36.06 -13.19 8.01
N GLU A 4 -35.32 -14.20 7.55
CA GLU A 4 -33.86 -14.30 7.71
C GLU A 4 -33.14 -13.26 6.82
N ILE A 5 -33.55 -13.15 5.55
CA ILE A 5 -33.01 -12.17 4.61
C ILE A 5 -33.34 -10.74 5.07
N GLU A 6 -34.55 -10.51 5.58
CA GLU A 6 -34.94 -9.22 6.16
C GLU A 6 -34.05 -8.86 7.35
N GLN A 7 -33.77 -9.82 8.24
CA GLN A 7 -32.87 -9.62 9.37
C GLN A 7 -31.45 -9.24 8.91
N TYR A 8 -30.90 -9.94 7.91
CA TYR A 8 -29.59 -9.57 7.33
C TYR A 8 -29.58 -8.16 6.75
N CYS A 9 -30.63 -7.78 6.02
CA CYS A 9 -30.75 -6.42 5.48
C CYS A 9 -30.78 -5.38 6.61
N LEU A 10 -31.56 -5.61 7.67
CA LEU A 10 -31.62 -4.70 8.83
C LEU A 10 -30.26 -4.56 9.51
N GLU A 11 -29.52 -5.66 9.66
CA GLU A 11 -28.17 -5.64 10.25
C GLU A 11 -27.18 -4.87 9.36
N LEU A 12 -27.14 -5.16 8.05
CA LEU A 12 -26.25 -4.44 7.12
C LEU A 12 -26.60 -2.95 7.02
N GLN A 13 -27.89 -2.61 7.08
CA GLN A 13 -28.35 -1.23 7.10
C GLN A 13 -27.95 -0.52 8.40
N ALA A 14 -28.07 -1.19 9.55
CA ALA A 14 -27.63 -0.67 10.84
C ALA A 14 -26.11 -0.44 10.89
N LEU A 15 -25.34 -1.26 10.17
CA LEU A 15 -23.89 -1.06 9.98
C LEU A 15 -23.57 0.13 9.07
N GLY A 16 -24.50 0.56 8.21
CA GLY A 16 -24.37 1.78 7.41
C GLY A 16 -24.42 1.58 5.90
N TRP A 17 -24.73 0.37 5.42
CA TRP A 17 -25.02 0.16 4.00
C TRP A 17 -26.36 0.82 3.63
N SER A 18 -26.43 1.48 2.46
CA SER A 18 -27.67 2.10 2.03
C SER A 18 -28.71 1.06 1.60
N GLN A 19 -29.99 1.40 1.75
CA GLN A 19 -31.08 0.55 1.25
C GLN A 19 -30.90 0.23 -0.24
N ALA A 20 -30.46 1.20 -1.04
CA ALA A 20 -30.26 1.02 -2.48
C ALA A 20 -29.17 -0.01 -2.80
N ALA A 21 -28.07 -0.05 -2.03
CA ALA A 21 -27.03 -1.06 -2.17
C ALA A 21 -27.55 -2.45 -1.78
N LEU A 22 -28.35 -2.53 -0.71
CA LEU A 22 -28.94 -3.80 -0.27
C LEU A 22 -29.93 -4.32 -1.32
N ASP A 23 -30.83 -3.48 -1.80
CA ASP A 23 -31.85 -3.86 -2.79
C ASP A 23 -31.24 -4.29 -4.12
N THR A 24 -30.18 -3.59 -4.57
CA THR A 24 -29.61 -3.83 -5.90
C THR A 24 -28.54 -4.92 -5.89
N VAL A 25 -27.73 -4.97 -4.84
CA VAL A 25 -26.57 -5.88 -4.77
C VAL A 25 -26.87 -7.06 -3.87
N PHE A 26 -27.14 -6.82 -2.58
CA PHE A 26 -27.26 -7.91 -1.60
C PHE A 26 -28.43 -8.85 -1.93
N LEU A 27 -29.63 -8.30 -2.18
CA LEU A 27 -30.82 -9.09 -2.52
C LEU A 27 -30.66 -9.86 -3.84
N THR A 28 -29.95 -9.29 -4.82
CA THR A 28 -29.66 -9.97 -6.10
C THR A 28 -28.74 -11.17 -5.89
N GLU A 29 -27.68 -11.02 -5.09
CA GLU A 29 -26.71 -12.08 -4.84
C GLU A 29 -27.35 -13.20 -3.98
N ILE A 30 -28.07 -12.84 -2.91
CA ILE A 30 -28.66 -13.80 -1.99
C ILE A 30 -29.85 -14.58 -2.60
N ALA A 31 -30.58 -13.98 -3.56
CA ALA A 31 -31.68 -14.65 -4.26
C ALA A 31 -31.21 -15.83 -5.13
N SER A 32 -29.93 -15.87 -5.48
CA SER A 32 -29.35 -16.98 -6.25
C SER A 32 -29.01 -18.22 -5.39
N LEU A 33 -29.13 -18.11 -4.06
CA LEU A 33 -28.69 -19.13 -3.11
C LEU A 33 -29.86 -19.98 -2.59
N LEU A 34 -29.71 -21.30 -2.70
CA LEU A 34 -30.74 -22.27 -2.33
C LEU A 34 -30.66 -22.70 -0.86
N TYR A 35 -29.45 -22.76 -0.30
CA TYR A 35 -29.19 -23.27 1.04
C TYR A 35 -28.95 -22.14 2.04
N GLU A 36 -29.44 -22.32 3.27
CA GLU A 36 -29.28 -21.37 4.38
C GLU A 36 -27.81 -21.14 4.73
N SER A 37 -26.98 -22.19 4.69
CA SER A 37 -25.53 -22.09 4.90
C SER A 37 -24.85 -21.16 3.91
N ASP A 38 -25.28 -21.18 2.64
CA ASP A 38 -24.70 -20.32 1.61
C ASP A 38 -25.12 -18.87 1.82
N ARG A 39 -26.38 -18.63 2.23
CA ARG A 39 -26.88 -17.29 2.57
C ARG A 39 -26.14 -16.71 3.76
N GLN A 40 -25.92 -17.50 4.80
CA GLN A 40 -25.14 -17.10 5.96
C GLN A 40 -23.69 -16.77 5.56
N SER A 41 -23.04 -17.63 4.76
CA SER A 41 -21.69 -17.37 4.26
C SER A 41 -21.61 -16.08 3.44
N LEU A 42 -22.61 -15.80 2.60
CA LEU A 42 -22.68 -14.57 1.82
C LEU A 42 -22.88 -13.35 2.75
N PHE A 43 -23.73 -13.44 3.76
CA PHE A 43 -23.88 -12.38 4.76
C PHE A 43 -22.58 -12.12 5.52
N GLU A 44 -21.88 -13.17 5.95
CA GLU A 44 -20.57 -13.06 6.60
C GLU A 44 -19.52 -12.41 5.69
N GLU A 45 -19.54 -12.67 4.37
CA GLU A 45 -18.68 -11.95 3.43
C GLU A 45 -18.89 -10.44 3.51
N ALA A 46 -20.13 -9.94 3.60
CA ALA A 46 -20.40 -8.50 3.71
C ALA A 46 -19.73 -7.85 4.95
N LEU A 47 -19.40 -8.66 5.97
CA LEU A 47 -18.78 -8.23 7.21
C LEU A 47 -17.24 -8.27 7.19
N ILE A 48 -16.63 -8.78 6.11
CA ILE A 48 -15.17 -8.90 5.96
C ILE A 48 -14.68 -7.84 4.98
N PHE A 49 -13.73 -7.01 5.40
CA PHE A 49 -13.22 -5.93 4.58
C PHE A 49 -12.58 -6.48 3.29
N GLY A 50 -13.12 -6.04 2.16
CA GLY A 50 -12.64 -6.40 0.84
C GLY A 50 -12.93 -7.85 0.43
N SER A 51 -13.88 -8.53 1.05
CA SER A 51 -14.47 -9.75 0.49
C SER A 51 -15.15 -9.48 -0.86
N PRO A 52 -15.47 -10.52 -1.66
CA PRO A 52 -16.18 -10.34 -2.93
C PRO A 52 -17.49 -9.54 -2.80
N LEU A 53 -18.37 -9.89 -1.86
CA LEU A 53 -19.60 -9.12 -1.65
C LEU A 53 -19.34 -7.70 -1.12
N PHE A 54 -18.42 -7.52 -0.17
CA PHE A 54 -18.05 -6.19 0.34
C PHE A 54 -17.60 -5.28 -0.81
N GLN A 55 -16.77 -5.80 -1.72
CA GLN A 55 -16.30 -5.06 -2.90
C GLN A 55 -17.45 -4.69 -3.85
N LYS A 56 -18.45 -5.56 -4.03
CA LYS A 56 -19.64 -5.26 -4.85
C LYS A 56 -20.50 -4.17 -4.21
N LEU A 57 -20.77 -4.26 -2.90
CA LEU A 57 -21.50 -3.23 -2.14
C LEU A 57 -20.77 -1.89 -2.21
N TRP A 58 -19.46 -1.88 -1.94
CA TRP A 58 -18.63 -0.68 -2.05
C TRP A 58 -18.66 -0.08 -3.46
N SER A 59 -18.56 -0.92 -4.50
CA SER A 59 -18.60 -0.52 -5.91
C SER A 59 -19.93 0.11 -6.31
N PHE A 60 -21.03 -0.25 -5.63
CA PHE A 60 -22.32 0.39 -5.81
C PHE A 60 -22.36 1.73 -5.09
N GLU A 61 -22.02 1.72 -3.79
CA GLU A 61 -22.06 2.92 -2.94
C GLU A 61 -21.19 4.03 -3.50
N CYS A 62 -19.97 3.76 -3.95
CA CYS A 62 -19.02 4.80 -4.36
C CYS A 62 -19.37 5.50 -5.70
N ARG A 63 -20.48 5.14 -6.36
CA ARG A 63 -20.93 5.77 -7.62
C ARG A 63 -21.60 7.11 -7.31
N ALA A 64 -20.92 8.21 -7.62
CA ALA A 64 -21.42 9.57 -7.45
C ALA A 64 -21.73 10.00 -6.00
N VAL A 65 -20.96 9.49 -5.05
CA VAL A 65 -21.04 9.93 -3.64
C VAL A 65 -20.67 11.40 -3.48
N GLN A 66 -21.50 12.10 -2.70
CA GLN A 66 -21.14 13.41 -2.17
C GLN A 66 -20.04 13.26 -1.09
N PRO A 67 -19.24 14.29 -0.81
CA PRO A 67 -18.14 14.20 0.15
C PRO A 67 -18.52 13.60 1.51
N GLN A 68 -19.67 13.99 2.08
CA GLN A 68 -20.13 13.48 3.38
C GLN A 68 -20.51 11.99 3.32
N GLN A 69 -21.04 11.51 2.19
CA GLN A 69 -21.35 10.08 2.02
C GLN A 69 -20.06 9.27 1.83
N ALA A 70 -19.10 9.79 1.08
CA ALA A 70 -17.78 9.19 0.94
C ALA A 70 -17.06 9.09 2.29
N GLU A 71 -17.19 10.12 3.14
CA GLU A 71 -16.65 10.11 4.49
C GLU A 71 -17.28 8.99 5.34
N LYS A 72 -18.62 8.88 5.38
CA LYS A 72 -19.32 7.80 6.09
C LYS A 72 -18.92 6.40 5.60
N LEU A 73 -18.73 6.24 4.29
CA LEU A 73 -18.28 4.96 3.73
C LEU A 73 -16.86 4.60 4.18
N LEU A 74 -15.99 5.60 4.39
CA LEU A 74 -14.66 5.40 4.94
C LEU A 74 -14.70 5.13 6.45
N GLU A 75 -15.58 5.76 7.20
CA GLU A 75 -15.83 5.44 8.61
C GLU A 75 -16.29 3.99 8.77
N LEU A 76 -17.18 3.53 7.88
CA LEU A 76 -17.61 2.14 7.81
C LEU A 76 -16.43 1.20 7.56
N ALA A 77 -15.54 1.52 6.63
CA ALA A 77 -14.32 0.74 6.42
C ALA A 77 -13.42 0.67 7.67
N MET A 78 -13.22 1.80 8.37
CA MET A 78 -12.43 1.82 9.60
C MET A 78 -13.09 1.03 10.72
N PHE A 79 -14.43 1.02 10.77
CA PHE A 79 -15.21 0.19 11.70
C PHE A 79 -15.01 -1.30 11.44
N TYR A 80 -15.16 -1.78 10.19
CA TYR A 80 -14.94 -3.20 9.85
C TYR A 80 -13.51 -3.65 10.14
N MET A 81 -12.55 -2.75 9.93
CA MET A 81 -11.15 -3.01 10.22
C MET A 81 -10.80 -2.95 11.71
N ASP A 82 -11.72 -2.51 12.58
CA ASP A 82 -11.47 -2.22 14.01
C ASP A 82 -10.24 -1.31 14.18
N MET A 83 -10.13 -0.28 13.33
CA MET A 83 -8.96 0.59 13.28
C MET A 83 -8.83 1.45 14.54
N PRO A 84 -7.70 1.39 15.27
CA PRO A 84 -7.49 2.26 16.41
C PRO A 84 -7.19 3.69 15.96
N ASP A 85 -7.34 4.65 16.87
CA ASP A 85 -6.97 6.04 16.62
C ASP A 85 -5.45 6.19 16.39
N GLU A 86 -4.65 5.36 17.06
CA GLU A 86 -3.21 5.26 16.86
C GLU A 86 -2.74 3.80 16.95
N LEU A 87 -2.00 3.36 15.93
CA LEU A 87 -1.36 2.05 15.87
C LEU A 87 -0.19 1.99 16.84
N ARG A 88 -0.06 0.86 17.54
CA ARG A 88 1.03 0.58 18.48
C ARG A 88 2.21 -0.11 17.81
N GLY A 89 1.95 -0.83 16.72
CA GLY A 89 2.97 -1.58 15.98
C GLY A 89 3.38 -2.88 16.67
N GLU A 90 2.51 -3.42 17.53
CA GLU A 90 2.70 -4.70 18.22
C GLU A 90 2.28 -5.86 17.30
N ALA A 91 3.02 -6.97 17.32
CA ALA A 91 2.74 -8.12 16.44
C ALA A 91 1.30 -8.63 16.57
N ALA A 92 0.78 -8.76 17.80
CA ALA A 92 -0.59 -9.21 18.04
C ALA A 92 -1.66 -8.22 17.51
N GLU A 93 -1.38 -6.91 17.55
CA GLU A 93 -2.25 -5.90 16.95
C GLU A 93 -2.24 -6.03 15.43
N ILE A 94 -1.06 -6.20 14.83
CA ILE A 94 -0.90 -6.36 13.38
C ILE A 94 -1.65 -7.60 12.89
N ASP A 95 -1.47 -8.75 13.54
CA ASP A 95 -2.13 -10.01 13.16
C ASP A 95 -3.66 -9.89 13.26
N LYS A 96 -4.16 -9.29 14.35
CA LYS A 96 -5.60 -9.04 14.53
C LYS A 96 -6.17 -8.12 13.45
N LEU A 97 -5.47 -7.05 13.10
CA LEU A 97 -5.95 -6.11 12.08
C LEU A 97 -5.91 -6.74 10.69
N LEU A 98 -4.86 -7.50 10.36
CA LEU A 98 -4.77 -8.20 9.08
C LEU A 98 -5.82 -9.30 8.93
N SER A 99 -6.21 -9.98 10.01
CA SER A 99 -7.27 -10.99 9.97
C SER A 99 -8.67 -10.43 9.69
N ARG A 100 -8.85 -9.09 9.69
CA ARG A 100 -10.10 -8.42 9.28
C ARG A 100 -10.21 -8.21 7.78
N MET A 101 -9.10 -8.34 7.05
CA MET A 101 -9.11 -8.26 5.58
C MET A 101 -9.33 -9.64 4.98
N HIS A 102 -10.09 -9.69 3.90
CA HIS A 102 -10.27 -10.93 3.16
C HIS A 102 -8.91 -11.45 2.64
N PRO A 103 -8.56 -12.73 2.86
CA PRO A 103 -7.24 -13.26 2.51
C PRO A 103 -6.95 -13.23 1.01
N ASP A 104 -7.98 -13.31 0.16
CA ASP A 104 -7.82 -13.29 -1.30
C ASP A 104 -7.91 -11.88 -1.92
N LEU A 105 -7.96 -10.82 -1.11
CA LEU A 105 -7.95 -9.45 -1.61
C LEU A 105 -6.59 -9.12 -2.24
N SER A 106 -6.47 -9.34 -3.55
CA SER A 106 -5.17 -9.24 -4.22
C SER A 106 -4.67 -7.79 -4.33
N PRO A 107 -3.34 -7.57 -4.43
CA PRO A 107 -2.77 -6.24 -4.65
C PRO A 107 -3.21 -5.56 -5.96
N HIS A 108 -3.74 -6.33 -6.91
CA HIS A 108 -4.25 -5.85 -8.21
C HIS A 108 -5.78 -5.81 -8.28
N ALA A 109 -6.50 -5.99 -7.17
CA ALA A 109 -7.94 -5.79 -7.12
C ALA A 109 -8.31 -4.35 -7.51
N SER A 110 -9.38 -4.19 -8.30
CA SER A 110 -9.92 -2.86 -8.66
C SER A 110 -10.44 -2.09 -7.44
N PHE A 111 -10.84 -2.80 -6.38
CA PHE A 111 -11.27 -2.24 -5.11
C PHE A 111 -10.29 -1.20 -4.56
N TRP A 112 -8.97 -1.44 -4.62
CA TRP A 112 -7.97 -0.50 -4.13
C TRP A 112 -8.02 0.86 -4.83
N HIS A 113 -8.33 0.85 -6.14
CA HIS A 113 -8.53 2.09 -6.88
C HIS A 113 -9.79 2.83 -6.41
N GLN A 114 -10.90 2.11 -6.24
CA GLN A 114 -12.15 2.67 -5.73
C GLN A 114 -11.98 3.22 -4.31
N PHE A 115 -11.33 2.49 -3.42
CA PHE A 115 -11.03 2.94 -2.06
C PHE A 115 -10.23 4.24 -2.06
N SER A 116 -9.16 4.33 -2.86
CA SER A 116 -8.39 5.56 -3.04
C SER A 116 -9.25 6.71 -3.60
N GLN A 117 -10.21 6.41 -4.47
CA GLN A 117 -11.11 7.39 -5.05
C GLN A 117 -12.10 7.91 -4.01
N THR A 118 -12.67 7.04 -3.17
CA THR A 118 -13.56 7.43 -2.07
C THR A 118 -12.87 8.42 -1.13
N ILE A 119 -11.60 8.21 -0.79
CA ILE A 119 -10.82 9.16 0.03
C ILE A 119 -10.72 10.53 -0.63
N ARG A 120 -10.47 10.57 -1.94
CA ARG A 120 -10.39 11.83 -2.70
C ARG A 120 -11.74 12.50 -2.90
N GLN A 121 -12.84 11.74 -2.82
CA GLN A 121 -14.21 12.29 -2.85
C GLN A 121 -14.60 12.87 -1.50
N ALA A 122 -14.22 12.20 -0.39
CA ALA A 122 -14.47 12.68 0.97
C ALA A 122 -13.65 13.93 1.29
N PHE A 123 -12.36 13.92 0.95
CA PHE A 123 -11.43 14.97 1.34
C PHE A 123 -10.70 15.54 0.14
N SER A 124 -10.80 16.85 -0.07
CA SER A 124 -9.94 17.55 -1.02
C SER A 124 -8.46 17.48 -0.59
N PRO A 125 -7.48 17.68 -1.49
CA PRO A 125 -6.06 17.60 -1.11
C PRO A 125 -5.67 18.56 0.03
N ALA A 126 -6.24 19.77 0.02
CA ALA A 126 -5.98 20.76 1.07
C ALA A 126 -6.67 20.38 2.39
N ASP A 127 -7.89 19.85 2.32
CA ASP A 127 -8.63 19.44 3.51
C ASP A 127 -7.99 18.22 4.19
N PHE A 128 -7.53 17.22 3.43
CA PHE A 128 -6.96 15.99 4.01
C PHE A 128 -5.77 16.23 4.96
N ILE A 129 -5.03 17.33 4.76
CA ILE A 129 -3.88 17.73 5.59
C ILE A 129 -4.17 18.95 6.47
N ALA A 130 -5.41 19.44 6.49
CA ALA A 130 -5.80 20.55 7.33
C ALA A 130 -6.09 20.07 8.75
N ASP A 131 -5.83 20.92 9.74
CA ASP A 131 -6.13 20.66 11.16
C ASP A 131 -7.63 20.85 11.49
N SER A 132 -8.51 20.66 10.50
CA SER A 132 -9.96 20.86 10.58
C SER A 132 -10.74 19.65 10.03
N GLY A 133 -12.04 19.56 10.33
CA GLY A 133 -12.88 18.42 9.91
C GLY A 133 -12.59 17.16 10.73
N ASN A 134 -12.89 15.99 10.17
CA ASN A 134 -12.77 14.71 10.87
C ASN A 134 -11.31 14.23 11.01
N GLN A 135 -10.61 14.81 11.99
CA GLN A 135 -9.20 14.55 12.28
C GLN A 135 -8.95 13.07 12.63
N ARG A 136 -9.89 12.46 13.36
CA ARG A 136 -9.82 11.05 13.74
C ARG A 136 -9.78 10.15 12.51
N LEU A 137 -10.73 10.33 11.58
CA LEU A 137 -10.78 9.53 10.36
C LEU A 137 -9.56 9.78 9.46
N LYS A 138 -9.12 11.04 9.31
CA LYS A 138 -7.89 11.37 8.55
C LYS A 138 -6.66 10.64 9.11
N GLY A 139 -6.51 10.62 10.43
CA GLY A 139 -5.45 9.90 11.14
C GLY A 139 -5.52 8.38 10.96
N GLN A 140 -6.71 7.78 11.10
CA GLN A 140 -6.94 6.35 10.86
C GLN A 140 -6.61 5.98 9.41
N LEU A 141 -7.14 6.73 8.42
CA LEU A 141 -6.92 6.47 7.00
C LEU A 141 -5.44 6.58 6.61
N HIS A 142 -4.70 7.55 7.16
CA HIS A 142 -3.26 7.64 6.93
C HIS A 142 -2.54 6.40 7.44
N GLN A 143 -2.81 6.00 8.68
CA GLN A 143 -2.19 4.82 9.30
C GLN A 143 -2.58 3.52 8.59
N PHE A 144 -3.81 3.44 8.08
CA PHE A 144 -4.32 2.31 7.33
C PHE A 144 -3.49 1.99 6.07
N ARG A 145 -2.82 2.99 5.48
CA ARG A 145 -1.91 2.80 4.34
C ARG A 145 -0.79 1.79 4.63
N TYR A 146 -0.35 1.71 5.88
CA TYR A 146 0.66 0.74 6.32
C TYR A 146 0.09 -0.67 6.40
N LEU A 147 -1.15 -0.82 6.87
CA LEU A 147 -1.83 -2.12 6.90
C LEU A 147 -2.12 -2.63 5.51
N ILE A 148 -2.62 -1.78 4.60
CA ILE A 148 -2.82 -2.16 3.19
C ILE A 148 -1.52 -2.68 2.58
N SER A 149 -0.41 -1.97 2.77
CA SER A 149 0.90 -2.39 2.23
C SER A 149 1.36 -3.72 2.80
N SER A 150 1.07 -3.97 4.08
CA SER A 150 1.47 -5.18 4.79
C SER A 150 0.61 -6.37 4.38
N GLN A 151 -0.70 -6.16 4.20
CA GLN A 151 -1.60 -7.15 3.60
C GLN A 151 -1.16 -7.51 2.20
N GLN A 152 -0.79 -6.54 1.35
CA GLN A 152 -0.35 -6.79 -0.01
C GLN A 152 0.96 -7.58 -0.08
N ALA A 153 1.92 -7.28 0.81
CA ALA A 153 3.14 -8.05 0.96
C ALA A 153 2.86 -9.50 1.42
N GLN A 154 1.98 -9.68 2.42
CA GLN A 154 1.56 -11.00 2.88
C GLN A 154 0.82 -11.79 1.81
N TRP A 155 -0.05 -11.14 1.03
CA TRP A 155 -0.74 -11.79 -0.08
C TRP A 155 0.26 -12.37 -1.08
N VAL A 156 1.29 -11.60 -1.45
CA VAL A 156 2.37 -12.09 -2.34
C VAL A 156 3.12 -13.26 -1.71
N ARG A 157 3.44 -13.18 -0.41
CA ARG A 157 4.13 -14.27 0.30
C ARG A 157 3.30 -15.56 0.29
N GLN A 158 2.03 -15.47 0.65
CA GLN A 158 1.12 -16.62 0.75
C GLN A 158 0.87 -17.30 -0.61
N HIS A 159 0.80 -16.52 -1.69
CA HIS A 159 0.43 -17.05 -3.02
C HIS A 159 1.64 -17.43 -3.88
N PHE A 160 2.82 -16.83 -3.66
CA PHE A 160 3.96 -16.98 -4.57
C PHE A 160 5.27 -17.41 -3.90
N ARG A 161 5.44 -17.24 -2.58
CA ARG A 161 6.70 -17.59 -1.92
C ARG A 161 6.76 -19.09 -1.65
N LYS A 162 7.80 -19.73 -2.19
CA LYS A 162 8.14 -21.13 -1.92
C LYS A 162 9.24 -21.22 -0.86
N PRO A 163 9.43 -22.38 -0.19
CA PRO A 163 10.54 -22.57 0.73
C PRO A 163 11.89 -22.17 0.10
N GLY A 164 12.66 -21.36 0.82
CA GLY A 164 13.95 -20.83 0.36
C GLY A 164 13.89 -19.62 -0.57
N MET A 165 12.69 -19.16 -0.97
CA MET A 165 12.55 -17.92 -1.74
C MET A 165 12.65 -16.67 -0.85
N THR A 166 13.32 -15.64 -1.36
CA THR A 166 13.19 -14.28 -0.82
C THR A 166 11.84 -13.66 -1.21
N ASP A 167 11.42 -12.62 -0.50
CA ASP A 167 10.22 -11.87 -0.85
C ASP A 167 10.30 -11.27 -2.26
N GLY A 168 11.49 -10.81 -2.66
CA GLY A 168 11.73 -10.31 -4.01
C GLY A 168 11.55 -11.38 -5.09
N GLN A 169 11.91 -12.63 -4.81
CA GLN A 169 11.66 -13.75 -5.72
C GLN A 169 10.17 -14.10 -5.82
N ALA A 170 9.45 -14.04 -4.69
CA ALA A 170 7.99 -14.19 -4.68
C ALA A 170 7.30 -13.07 -5.47
N LEU A 171 7.76 -11.81 -5.32
CA LEU A 171 7.25 -10.67 -6.05
C LEU A 171 7.53 -10.77 -7.56
N VAL A 172 8.70 -11.28 -7.95
CA VAL A 172 8.99 -11.61 -9.36
C VAL A 172 7.99 -12.65 -9.88
N ALA A 173 7.75 -13.73 -9.15
CA ALA A 173 6.80 -14.77 -9.56
C ALA A 173 5.37 -14.23 -9.68
N TYR A 174 4.96 -13.31 -8.80
CA TYR A 174 3.69 -12.59 -8.89
C TYR A 174 3.55 -11.83 -10.21
N PHE A 175 4.51 -10.97 -10.56
CA PHE A 175 4.43 -10.22 -11.82
C PHE A 175 4.58 -11.11 -13.06
N GLN A 176 5.26 -12.25 -12.95
CA GLN A 176 5.33 -13.24 -14.03
C GLN A 176 3.99 -13.95 -14.27
N ALA A 177 3.22 -14.21 -13.21
CA ALA A 177 1.89 -14.80 -13.32
C ALA A 177 0.85 -13.82 -13.90
N TYR A 178 1.09 -12.52 -13.78
CA TYR A 178 0.20 -11.48 -14.29
C TYR A 178 0.95 -10.46 -15.17
N PRO A 179 1.38 -10.85 -16.38
CA PRO A 179 2.21 -10.00 -17.26
C PRO A 179 1.49 -8.74 -17.77
N ASP A 180 0.16 -8.69 -17.64
CA ASP A 180 -0.66 -7.52 -17.98
C ASP A 180 -0.59 -6.42 -16.90
N LEU A 181 -0.12 -6.74 -15.69
CA LEU A 181 0.08 -5.75 -14.63
C LEU A 181 1.29 -4.87 -14.95
N ASP A 182 1.20 -3.59 -14.55
CA ASP A 182 2.34 -2.71 -14.58
C ASP A 182 3.27 -2.99 -13.39
N CYS A 183 4.55 -3.17 -13.70
CA CYS A 183 5.63 -3.25 -12.72
C CYS A 183 6.58 -2.08 -12.97
N GLN A 184 6.36 -0.97 -12.27
CA GLN A 184 7.11 0.27 -12.48
C GLN A 184 8.39 0.26 -11.63
N LEU A 185 9.53 0.22 -12.31
CA LEU A 185 10.87 0.14 -11.72
C LEU A 185 11.69 1.43 -11.85
N TRP A 186 11.12 2.48 -12.44
CA TRP A 186 11.82 3.73 -12.73
C TRP A 186 11.52 4.86 -11.74
N GLU A 187 10.57 4.66 -10.83
CA GLU A 187 10.28 5.62 -9.76
C GLU A 187 11.43 5.65 -8.75
N SER A 188 11.75 6.85 -8.25
CA SER A 188 12.89 7.02 -7.35
C SER A 188 12.62 6.40 -5.98
N SER A 189 13.47 5.47 -5.54
CA SER A 189 13.45 4.92 -4.17
C SER A 189 14.28 5.75 -3.18
N ARG A 190 14.74 6.95 -3.53
CA ARG A 190 15.63 7.79 -2.69
C ARG A 190 15.10 7.97 -1.26
N LEU A 191 13.81 8.22 -1.12
CA LEU A 191 13.18 8.46 0.18
C LEU A 191 13.11 7.20 1.06
N HIS A 192 13.32 6.02 0.47
CA HIS A 192 13.38 4.73 1.16
C HIS A 192 14.82 4.28 1.44
N ASN A 193 15.80 5.18 1.33
CA ASN A 193 17.22 4.87 1.61
C ASN A 193 17.76 5.76 2.74
N LYS A 194 17.01 5.92 3.83
CA LYS A 194 17.38 6.82 4.94
C LYS A 194 18.47 6.21 5.82
N ALA A 195 19.46 7.02 6.17
CA ALA A 195 20.51 6.68 7.13
C ALA A 195 20.77 7.82 8.11
N PHE A 196 21.34 7.52 9.27
CA PHE A 196 21.86 8.54 10.17
C PHE A 196 23.24 8.96 9.69
N VAL A 197 23.46 10.27 9.55
CA VAL A 197 24.72 10.82 9.07
C VAL A 197 25.25 11.80 10.10
N SER A 198 26.46 11.55 10.61
CA SER A 198 27.16 12.43 11.55
C SER A 198 28.63 12.54 11.18
N LYS A 199 29.11 13.76 10.95
CA LYS A 199 30.51 14.06 10.62
C LYS A 199 31.11 13.15 9.53
N GLY A 200 30.32 12.83 8.50
CA GLY A 200 30.72 11.95 7.39
C GLY A 200 30.59 10.45 7.65
N LYS A 201 30.37 10.02 8.90
CA LYS A 201 30.02 8.63 9.23
C LYS A 201 28.53 8.40 8.95
N VAL A 202 28.24 7.28 8.29
CA VAL A 202 26.87 6.84 8.01
C VAL A 202 26.56 5.59 8.83
N ILE A 203 25.40 5.60 9.50
CA ILE A 203 24.86 4.44 10.21
C ILE A 203 23.51 4.15 9.55
N TYR A 204 23.43 3.00 8.90
CA TYR A 204 22.20 2.53 8.27
C TYR A 204 21.31 1.83 9.31
N PRO A 205 19.99 1.83 9.10
CA PRO A 205 19.07 1.02 9.88
C PRO A 205 19.54 -0.44 9.98
N ASP A 206 19.31 -1.08 11.13
CA ASP A 206 19.70 -2.46 11.40
C ASP A 206 21.23 -2.70 11.31
N GLN A 207 22.03 -1.63 11.43
CA GLN A 207 23.50 -1.65 11.36
C GLN A 207 24.05 -2.27 10.05
N GLN A 208 23.25 -2.20 8.98
CA GLN A 208 23.67 -2.69 7.67
C GLN A 208 24.90 -1.93 7.16
N PRO A 209 25.80 -2.59 6.40
CA PRO A 209 27.00 -1.94 5.87
C PRO A 209 26.65 -0.84 4.86
N TYR A 210 25.55 -1.02 4.14
CA TYR A 210 24.94 -0.02 3.27
C TYR A 210 23.49 -0.36 2.95
N GLN A 211 22.81 0.61 2.32
CA GLN A 211 21.41 0.47 1.93
C GLN A 211 21.25 0.68 0.42
N ALA A 212 20.47 -0.19 -0.20
CA ALA A 212 20.14 -0.13 -1.63
C ALA A 212 18.69 -0.60 -1.83
N ASN A 213 17.77 0.01 -1.09
CA ASN A 213 16.36 -0.33 -1.17
C ASN A 213 15.79 0.10 -2.52
N ILE A 214 15.03 -0.80 -3.14
CA ILE A 214 14.35 -0.55 -4.42
C ILE A 214 12.85 -0.35 -4.20
N LYS A 215 12.24 0.47 -5.06
CA LYS A 215 10.81 0.71 -5.09
C LYS A 215 10.23 0.08 -6.34
N ILE A 216 9.18 -0.72 -6.17
CA ILE A 216 8.39 -1.29 -7.24
C ILE A 216 6.97 -0.75 -7.07
N LEU A 217 6.47 -0.01 -8.06
CA LEU A 217 5.15 0.58 -8.03
C LEU A 217 4.20 -0.15 -8.98
N HIS A 218 2.99 -0.45 -8.51
CA HIS A 218 1.93 -1.10 -9.26
C HIS A 218 0.67 -0.24 -9.24
N ARG A 219 0.13 0.07 -10.43
CA ARG A 219 -1.06 0.93 -10.64
C ARG A 219 -1.01 2.26 -9.88
N PHE A 220 0.18 2.79 -9.64
CA PHE A 220 0.44 3.98 -8.82
C PHE A 220 0.07 3.86 -7.32
N HIS A 221 -0.87 3.00 -6.96
CA HIS A 221 -1.42 2.88 -5.61
C HIS A 221 -0.62 1.92 -4.72
N THR A 222 -0.22 0.77 -5.27
CA THR A 222 0.49 -0.26 -4.53
C THR A 222 1.99 -0.05 -4.64
N GLU A 223 2.67 0.08 -3.51
CA GLU A 223 4.11 0.23 -3.42
C GLU A 223 4.71 -0.99 -2.70
N PHE A 224 5.68 -1.64 -3.34
CA PHE A 224 6.53 -2.61 -2.68
C PHE A 224 7.92 -2.01 -2.55
N ILE A 225 8.48 -2.07 -1.34
CA ILE A 225 9.87 -1.72 -1.08
C ILE A 225 10.61 -3.01 -0.72
N LEU A 226 11.70 -3.27 -1.42
CA LEU A 226 12.60 -4.39 -1.10
C LEU A 226 13.92 -3.85 -0.57
N ASP A 227 14.47 -4.48 0.46
CA ASP A 227 15.86 -4.26 0.86
C ASP A 227 16.84 -4.90 -0.13
N ARG A 228 18.14 -4.77 0.15
CA ARG A 228 19.21 -5.29 -0.72
C ARG A 228 19.34 -6.83 -0.66
N GLU A 229 18.77 -7.47 0.36
CA GLU A 229 18.67 -8.92 0.52
C GLU A 229 17.37 -9.48 -0.11
N GLY A 230 16.49 -8.60 -0.61
CA GLY A 230 15.23 -8.96 -1.25
C GLY A 230 14.12 -9.28 -0.26
N ARG A 231 14.14 -8.74 0.96
CA ARG A 231 13.03 -8.79 1.91
C ARG A 231 12.09 -7.59 1.73
N PHE A 232 10.80 -7.79 1.94
CA PHE A 232 9.87 -6.67 2.00
C PHE A 232 10.21 -5.75 3.17
N LEU A 233 10.04 -4.45 2.94
CA LEU A 233 10.12 -3.43 3.97
C LEU A 233 8.74 -2.85 4.17
N ASN A 234 8.06 -3.33 5.21
CA ASN A 234 6.78 -2.82 5.67
C ASN A 234 6.95 -2.13 7.02
N VAL A 235 6.15 -1.10 7.28
CA VAL A 235 6.10 -0.46 8.61
C VAL A 235 5.48 -1.41 9.64
N LEU A 236 4.56 -2.27 9.20
CA LEU A 236 3.82 -3.25 10.01
C LEU A 236 4.01 -4.66 9.42
N ASP A 237 5.24 -5.17 9.40
CA ASP A 237 5.49 -6.51 8.87
C ASP A 237 5.09 -7.59 9.92
N PRO A 238 4.20 -8.54 9.59
CA PRO A 238 3.77 -9.58 10.54
C PRO A 238 4.82 -10.66 10.74
N GLU A 239 5.75 -10.83 9.79
CA GLU A 239 6.74 -11.90 9.86
C GLU A 239 8.02 -11.45 10.58
N SER A 240 8.43 -10.20 10.38
CA SER A 240 9.60 -9.64 11.06
C SER A 240 9.63 -8.13 10.99
N SER A 241 9.59 -7.47 12.15
CA SER A 241 9.91 -6.04 12.22
C SER A 241 11.40 -5.78 11.99
N SER A 242 11.73 -4.65 11.39
CA SER A 242 13.11 -4.18 11.20
C SER A 242 13.16 -2.65 11.28
N GLN A 243 14.30 -2.09 11.70
CA GLN A 243 14.47 -0.63 11.71
C GLN A 243 14.40 -0.07 10.28
N ASN A 244 14.89 -0.81 9.28
CA ASN A 244 14.76 -0.45 7.88
C ASN A 244 13.29 -0.41 7.45
N GLY A 245 12.48 -1.40 7.82
CA GLY A 245 11.03 -1.41 7.58
C GLY A 245 10.29 -0.24 8.22
N LEU A 246 10.58 0.05 9.49
CA LEU A 246 9.96 1.18 10.21
C LEU A 246 10.27 2.54 9.55
N VAL A 247 11.53 2.73 9.14
CA VAL A 247 12.03 4.03 8.66
C VAL A 247 11.81 4.22 7.15
N ASN A 248 11.86 3.14 6.37
CA ASN A 248 11.86 3.16 4.91
C ASN A 248 10.73 2.34 4.28
N GLY A 249 9.84 1.76 5.09
CA GLY A 249 8.82 0.85 4.61
C GLY A 249 7.83 1.48 3.65
N ALA A 250 7.20 0.59 2.88
CA ALA A 250 6.15 0.89 1.93
C ALA A 250 4.92 1.53 2.59
N SER A 251 4.21 2.31 1.78
CA SER A 251 2.87 2.80 2.10
C SER A 251 2.02 2.85 0.83
N PHE A 252 0.75 2.49 0.94
CA PHE A 252 -0.21 2.59 -0.16
C PHE A 252 -0.47 4.06 -0.51
N ASN A 253 -0.68 4.38 -1.78
CA ASN A 253 -0.94 5.76 -2.23
C ASN A 253 -2.43 6.00 -2.49
N TYR A 254 -2.99 7.04 -1.87
CA TYR A 254 -4.33 7.53 -2.14
C TYR A 254 -4.37 8.61 -3.22
N GLY A 255 -3.25 9.27 -3.51
CA GLY A 255 -3.18 10.28 -4.55
C GLY A 255 -3.42 9.73 -5.95
N LYS A 256 -3.64 10.63 -6.91
CA LYS A 256 -3.59 10.29 -8.33
C LYS A 256 -2.15 10.33 -8.84
N LYS A 257 -1.85 9.49 -9.84
CA LYS A 257 -0.59 9.53 -10.59
C LYS A 257 -0.31 10.97 -11.05
N PRO A 258 0.87 11.53 -10.79
CA PRO A 258 1.21 12.87 -11.24
C PRO A 258 1.03 12.99 -12.75
N SER A 259 0.36 14.06 -13.18
CA SER A 259 0.20 14.43 -14.58
C SER A 259 0.48 15.91 -14.77
N PHE A 260 0.56 16.37 -16.02
CA PHE A 260 0.78 17.78 -16.33
C PHE A 260 -0.20 18.73 -15.62
N PHE A 261 -1.43 18.26 -15.33
CA PHE A 261 -2.48 19.04 -14.69
C PHE A 261 -2.65 18.73 -13.19
N ASN A 262 -1.91 17.77 -12.65
CA ASN A 262 -2.04 17.34 -11.25
C ASN A 262 -0.71 16.86 -10.68
N HIS A 263 0.06 17.78 -10.12
CA HIS A 263 1.33 17.46 -9.46
C HIS A 263 1.19 17.35 -7.94
N SER A 264 0.06 17.81 -7.39
CA SER A 264 -0.07 18.02 -5.95
C SER A 264 -0.84 16.92 -5.23
N SER A 265 -1.69 16.14 -5.91
CA SER A 265 -2.49 15.09 -5.26
C SER A 265 -1.64 14.10 -4.48
N HIS A 266 -0.68 13.43 -5.13
CA HIS A 266 0.25 12.53 -4.44
C HIS A 266 1.02 13.22 -3.31
N TYR A 267 1.43 14.48 -3.50
CA TYR A 267 2.14 15.20 -2.46
C TYR A 267 1.29 15.38 -1.19
N TYR A 268 0.03 15.78 -1.33
CA TYR A 268 -0.86 16.04 -0.19
C TYR A 268 -1.31 14.75 0.51
N TYR A 269 -1.83 13.77 -0.24
CA TYR A 269 -2.36 12.55 0.36
C TYR A 269 -1.27 11.61 0.86
N ASP A 270 -0.12 11.57 0.20
CA ASP A 270 0.84 10.48 0.39
C ASP A 270 2.18 10.92 1.02
N VAL A 271 2.63 12.16 0.75
CA VAL A 271 3.97 12.65 1.12
C VAL A 271 3.96 13.62 2.30
N LYS A 272 2.98 14.53 2.38
CA LYS A 272 2.89 15.54 3.46
C LYS A 272 2.12 15.01 4.68
N SER A 273 1.10 14.19 4.48
CA SER A 273 0.32 13.53 5.54
C SER A 273 1.15 12.74 6.57
N PRO A 274 2.26 12.04 6.23
CA PRO A 274 3.10 11.37 7.23
C PRO A 274 3.64 12.29 8.33
N ALA A 275 3.89 13.57 8.01
CA ALA A 275 4.42 14.50 9.01
C ALA A 275 3.43 14.77 10.16
N GLN A 276 2.14 14.58 9.93
CA GLN A 276 1.07 14.83 10.89
C GLN A 276 0.56 13.53 11.53
N TRP A 277 0.37 12.49 10.73
CA TRP A 277 -0.44 11.33 11.11
C TRP A 277 0.35 10.03 11.32
N ASP A 278 1.67 10.05 11.18
CA ASP A 278 2.50 8.86 11.48
C ASP A 278 2.32 8.41 12.94
N PRO A 279 2.20 7.10 13.22
CA PRO A 279 2.06 6.61 14.59
C PRO A 279 3.33 6.88 15.41
N GLN A 280 3.17 7.01 16.73
CA GLN A 280 4.25 7.32 17.65
C GLN A 280 5.46 6.38 17.51
N PHE A 281 5.25 5.06 17.44
CA PHE A 281 6.34 4.09 17.33
C PHE A 281 7.22 4.37 16.10
N ARG A 282 6.60 4.68 14.96
CA ARG A 282 7.30 5.02 13.71
C ARG A 282 8.05 6.34 13.83
N ARG A 283 7.42 7.38 14.41
CA ARG A 283 8.06 8.68 14.65
C ARG A 283 9.30 8.54 15.55
N LEU A 284 9.22 7.71 16.59
CA LEU A 284 10.34 7.42 17.49
C LEU A 284 11.46 6.68 16.75
N ALA A 285 11.14 5.68 15.93
CA ALA A 285 12.11 4.96 15.11
C ALA A 285 12.85 5.89 14.14
N ILE A 286 12.13 6.83 13.50
CA ILE A 286 12.74 7.83 12.59
C ILE A 286 13.62 8.83 13.35
N ARG A 287 13.19 9.29 14.54
CA ARG A 287 13.98 10.21 15.38
C ARG A 287 15.22 9.56 15.95
N ASN A 288 15.21 8.24 16.17
CA ASN A 288 16.36 7.43 16.56
C ASN A 288 17.16 8.05 17.73
N GLY A 289 16.48 8.37 18.84
CA GLY A 289 17.13 8.95 20.03
C GLY A 289 17.81 10.31 19.79
N GLY A 290 17.34 11.09 18.81
CA GLY A 290 17.95 12.37 18.40
C GLY A 290 18.94 12.23 17.23
N GLN A 291 19.26 11.00 16.83
CA GLN A 291 20.12 10.67 15.68
C GLN A 291 19.28 10.36 14.43
N ALA A 292 18.41 11.31 14.06
CA ALA A 292 17.36 11.06 13.07
C ALA A 292 17.87 10.54 11.73
N PHE A 293 17.19 9.52 11.20
CA PHE A 293 17.45 8.97 9.87
C PHE A 293 16.98 9.93 8.78
N LYS A 294 17.86 10.21 7.81
CA LYS A 294 17.61 11.16 6.72
C LYS A 294 17.85 10.49 5.37
N ALA A 295 16.99 10.81 4.40
CA ALA A 295 17.19 10.36 3.03
C ALA A 295 18.33 11.15 2.35
N PRO A 296 19.07 10.53 1.42
CA PRO A 296 19.96 11.24 0.50
C PRO A 296 19.21 12.37 -0.21
N GLN A 297 19.90 13.45 -0.57
CA GLN A 297 19.33 14.58 -1.32
C GLN A 297 19.57 14.38 -2.83
N ASN A 298 18.73 14.90 -3.73
CA ASN A 298 18.89 14.60 -5.17
C ASN A 298 20.30 14.90 -5.71
N ASN A 299 20.85 16.11 -5.58
CA ASN A 299 22.21 16.43 -6.11
C ASN A 299 23.04 17.39 -5.23
N ARG A 300 22.86 17.35 -3.90
CA ARG A 300 23.51 18.31 -2.98
C ARG A 300 24.78 17.74 -2.35
N GLY A 301 25.92 17.96 -3.02
CA GLY A 301 27.25 17.79 -2.43
C GLY A 301 27.45 16.47 -1.69
N LEU A 302 27.98 16.54 -0.46
CA LEU A 302 28.29 15.38 0.38
C LEU A 302 27.06 14.56 0.82
N ALA A 303 25.83 15.03 0.60
CA ALA A 303 24.60 14.28 0.90
C ALA A 303 23.86 13.78 -0.35
N GLY A 304 24.48 13.89 -1.53
CA GLY A 304 23.84 13.63 -2.81
C GLY A 304 23.56 12.15 -3.10
N TYR A 305 22.42 11.88 -3.72
CA TYR A 305 21.96 10.55 -4.11
C TYR A 305 22.67 10.03 -5.37
N HIS A 306 22.94 10.92 -6.33
CA HIS A 306 23.57 10.57 -7.61
C HIS A 306 25.10 10.71 -7.62
N THR A 307 25.72 11.23 -6.57
CA THR A 307 27.17 11.50 -6.54
C THR A 307 27.93 10.43 -5.77
N ALA A 308 29.06 9.99 -6.34
CA ALA A 308 30.01 9.10 -5.66
C ALA A 308 30.80 9.80 -4.54
N LYS A 309 30.70 11.12 -4.44
CA LYS A 309 31.35 11.93 -3.38
C LYS A 309 30.48 12.06 -2.12
N SER A 310 29.29 11.47 -2.09
CA SER A 310 28.41 11.58 -0.93
C SER A 310 28.84 10.63 0.19
N CYS A 311 28.46 10.95 1.42
CA CYS A 311 28.62 10.07 2.56
C CYS A 311 27.84 8.75 2.40
N TYR A 312 26.78 8.74 1.58
CA TYR A 312 26.02 7.53 1.25
C TYR A 312 26.68 6.66 0.17
N ALA A 313 27.78 7.11 -0.44
CA ALA A 313 28.47 6.36 -1.46
C ALA A 313 29.29 5.22 -0.86
N ILE A 314 29.32 4.09 -1.56
CA ILE A 314 29.99 2.87 -1.11
C ILE A 314 30.86 2.36 -2.24
N ALA A 315 32.14 2.13 -1.95
CA ALA A 315 33.13 1.66 -2.93
C ALA A 315 33.15 2.51 -4.22
N GLY A 316 33.11 3.83 -4.09
CA GLY A 316 33.13 4.77 -5.22
C GLY A 316 31.85 4.80 -6.06
N LYS A 317 30.78 4.13 -5.64
CA LYS A 317 29.47 4.15 -6.31
C LYS A 317 28.48 4.97 -5.50
N SER A 318 27.74 5.85 -6.18
CA SER A 318 26.66 6.61 -5.57
C SER A 318 25.55 5.70 -5.04
N ALA A 319 24.75 6.17 -4.08
CA ALA A 319 23.57 5.45 -3.61
C ALA A 319 22.60 5.11 -4.75
N LYS A 320 22.38 6.04 -5.71
CA LYS A 320 21.61 5.76 -6.93
C LYS A 320 22.19 4.60 -7.73
N SER A 321 23.51 4.56 -7.90
CA SER A 321 24.17 3.48 -8.65
C SER A 321 24.01 2.12 -7.98
N GLN A 322 24.01 2.08 -6.64
CA GLN A 322 23.73 0.86 -5.87
C GLN A 322 22.28 0.41 -6.05
N VAL A 323 21.32 1.33 -5.94
CA VAL A 323 19.90 1.06 -6.20
C VAL A 323 19.67 0.60 -7.64
N ASP A 324 20.31 1.23 -8.63
CA ASP A 324 20.16 0.87 -10.04
C ASP A 324 20.68 -0.54 -10.34
N ALA A 325 21.73 -0.98 -9.64
CA ALA A 325 22.20 -2.34 -9.75
C ALA A 325 21.14 -3.33 -9.23
N GLN A 326 20.50 -3.02 -8.09
CA GLN A 326 19.43 -3.84 -7.53
C GLN A 326 18.19 -3.88 -8.44
N VAL A 327 17.78 -2.73 -8.97
CA VAL A 327 16.67 -2.65 -9.94
C VAL A 327 16.96 -3.49 -11.18
N LYS A 328 18.18 -3.40 -11.74
CA LYS A 328 18.57 -4.21 -12.90
C LYS A 328 18.54 -5.71 -12.61
N ASN A 329 18.99 -6.12 -11.42
CA ASN A 329 18.94 -7.52 -11.01
C ASN A 329 17.51 -8.02 -10.89
N PHE A 330 16.63 -7.25 -10.23
CA PHE A 330 15.21 -7.56 -10.13
C PHE A 330 14.55 -7.65 -11.51
N GLU A 331 14.80 -6.66 -12.38
CA GLU A 331 14.25 -6.64 -13.74
C GLU A 331 14.72 -7.84 -14.56
N LYS A 332 16.00 -8.20 -14.45
CA LYS A 332 16.56 -9.38 -15.12
C LYS A 332 15.81 -10.64 -14.72
N SER A 333 15.59 -10.85 -13.41
CA SER A 333 14.82 -12.00 -12.91
C SER A 333 13.37 -11.96 -13.35
N LEU A 334 12.76 -10.78 -13.41
CA LEU A 334 11.39 -10.60 -13.90
C LEU A 334 11.25 -11.07 -15.35
N VAL A 335 12.12 -10.60 -16.25
CA VAL A 335 11.98 -10.88 -17.69
C VAL A 335 12.50 -12.26 -18.10
N GLU A 336 13.35 -12.89 -17.30
CA GLU A 336 13.99 -14.18 -17.62
C GLU A 336 12.99 -15.29 -18.01
N LYS A 337 11.82 -15.32 -17.36
CA LYS A 337 10.77 -16.33 -17.65
C LYS A 337 9.67 -15.83 -18.58
N LEU A 338 9.61 -14.55 -18.89
CA LEU A 338 8.62 -14.00 -19.83
C LEU A 338 9.04 -14.36 -21.25
N LYS A 339 8.14 -15.01 -22.01
CA LYS A 339 8.40 -15.43 -23.39
C LYS A 339 7.31 -14.93 -24.34
N GLY A 340 7.66 -14.74 -25.61
CA GLY A 340 6.71 -14.41 -26.67
C GLY A 340 5.80 -13.22 -26.31
N LYS A 341 4.48 -13.47 -26.28
CA LYS A 341 3.46 -12.44 -26.01
C LYS A 341 3.60 -11.80 -24.63
N ASP A 342 4.01 -12.54 -23.61
CA ASP A 342 4.09 -12.00 -22.24
C ASP A 342 5.26 -11.03 -22.08
N TYR A 343 6.39 -11.30 -22.74
CA TYR A 343 7.50 -10.36 -22.80
C TYR A 343 7.12 -9.08 -23.55
N LEU A 344 6.39 -9.21 -24.67
CA LEU A 344 5.90 -8.06 -25.43
C LEU A 344 4.91 -7.21 -24.62
N LYS A 345 4.01 -7.84 -23.86
CA LYS A 345 3.07 -7.17 -22.93
C LYS A 345 3.82 -6.38 -21.86
N TYR A 346 4.80 -7.00 -21.21
CA TYR A 346 5.67 -6.32 -20.25
C TYR A 346 6.36 -5.10 -20.86
N LEU A 347 6.99 -5.26 -22.04
CA LEU A 347 7.70 -4.20 -22.71
C LEU A 347 6.76 -3.04 -23.10
N TRP A 348 5.59 -3.37 -23.64
CA TRP A 348 4.55 -2.39 -23.96
C TRP A 348 4.10 -1.61 -22.72
N ASN A 349 3.77 -2.30 -21.63
CA ASN A 349 3.37 -1.68 -20.38
C ASN A 349 4.47 -0.79 -19.80
N LYS A 350 5.73 -1.22 -19.88
CA LYS A 350 6.90 -0.42 -19.47
C LYS A 350 7.00 0.86 -20.30
N VAL A 351 6.91 0.77 -21.63
CA VAL A 351 7.01 1.93 -22.52
C VAL A 351 5.84 2.89 -22.30
N LYS A 352 4.61 2.36 -22.27
CA LYS A 352 3.38 3.12 -22.03
C LYS A 352 3.46 3.92 -20.73
N ASN A 353 3.78 3.26 -19.62
CA ASN A 353 3.74 3.91 -18.32
C ASN A 353 4.92 4.86 -18.08
N LYS A 354 6.11 4.55 -18.61
CA LYS A 354 7.32 5.34 -18.41
C LYS A 354 7.38 6.57 -19.31
N TYR A 355 7.09 6.42 -20.60
CA TYR A 355 7.33 7.46 -21.59
C TYR A 355 6.06 8.17 -22.03
N LEU A 356 4.97 7.43 -22.20
CA LEU A 356 3.72 8.01 -22.71
C LEU A 356 2.90 8.69 -21.59
N ARG A 357 3.16 8.35 -20.31
CA ARG A 357 2.41 8.85 -19.13
C ARG A 357 0.89 8.74 -19.29
N LEU A 358 0.44 7.80 -20.13
CA LEU A 358 -0.97 7.45 -20.34
C LEU A 358 -1.53 6.66 -19.15
#